data_AF-A0A2N1UP72-F1
#
_entry.id   AF-A0A2N1UP72-F1
#
_cell.length_a   1.000
_cell.length_b   1.000
_cell.length_c   1.000
_cell.angle_alpha   90.00
_cell.angle_beta   90.00
_cell.angle_gamma   90.00
#
_symmetry.space_group_name_H-M   'P 1'
#
loop_
_entity.id
_entity.type
_entity.pdbx_description
1 polymer ?
#
loop_
_entity_poly.entity_id
_entity_poly.type
_entity_poly.pdbx_seq_one_letter_code
_entity_poly.pdbx_strand_id
1 'polypeptide(L)'
;MKEKEKNGFITKDIRIKNINSEGRLFIKNEYLLFWINKKIILTCPDLIICTDINNYPLYNSDISLDKKVKVFGKKCCKLWRTPKGLKLFSPKNFGFNFKNKLLK
;
A
#
# COMPACT_ATOMS: atom_id res chain seq x y z
N MET A 1 -9.06 7.15 -9.34
CA MET A 1 -7.81 7.48 -8.62
C MET A 1 -7.92 8.91 -8.11
N LYS A 2 -7.40 9.21 -6.92
CA LYS A 2 -7.21 10.59 -6.44
C LYS A 2 -5.72 10.79 -6.14
N GLU A 3 -5.13 11.84 -6.68
CA GLU A 3 -3.70 12.15 -6.53
C GLU A 3 -3.53 13.58 -6.02
N LYS A 4 -2.56 13.77 -5.13
CA LYS A 4 -2.19 15.08 -4.58
C LYS A 4 -0.70 15.13 -4.34
N GLU A 5 -0.08 16.25 -4.69
CA GLU A 5 1.29 16.56 -4.33
C GLU A 5 1.31 17.65 -3.26
N LYS A 6 2.11 17.46 -2.21
CA LYS A 6 2.35 18.49 -1.19
C LYS A 6 3.73 18.30 -0.56
N ASN A 7 4.54 19.36 -0.54
CA ASN A 7 5.87 19.40 0.09
C ASN A 7 6.79 18.24 -0.37
N GLY A 8 6.80 17.91 -1.67
CA GLY A 8 7.63 16.83 -2.22
C GLY A 8 7.11 15.41 -1.95
N PHE A 9 5.90 15.27 -1.39
CA PHE A 9 5.24 13.97 -1.23
C PHE A 9 4.09 13.82 -2.21
N ILE A 10 4.08 12.72 -2.95
CA ILE A 10 2.96 12.32 -3.80
C ILE A 10 2.08 11.35 -3.01
N THR A 11 0.82 11.74 -2.80
CA THR A 11 -0.19 10.91 -2.16
C THR A 11 -1.19 10.42 -3.20
N LYS A 12 -1.44 9.11 -3.25
CA LYS A 12 -2.46 8.51 -4.13
C LYS A 12 -3.45 7.64 -3.36
N ASP A 13 -4.72 7.76 -3.72
CA ASP A 13 -5.80 6.85 -3.34
C ASP A 13 -6.28 6.13 -4.61
N ILE A 14 -5.93 4.85 -4.70
CA ILE A 14 -6.19 4.02 -5.88
C ILE A 14 -7.26 2.99 -5.50
N ARG A 15 -8.27 2.86 -6.36
CA ARG A 15 -9.30 1.83 -6.27
C ARG A 15 -9.10 0.84 -7.41
N ILE A 16 -9.11 -0.44 -7.07
CA ILE A 16 -8.98 -1.57 -7.99
C ILE A 16 -10.28 -2.34 -7.90
N LYS A 17 -10.91 -2.66 -9.04
CA LYS A 17 -12.13 -3.48 -9.07
C LYS A 17 -11.80 -4.85 -9.65
N ASN A 18 -12.23 -5.88 -8.94
CA ASN A 18 -12.40 -7.23 -9.46
C ASN A 18 -13.91 -7.52 -9.56
N ILE A 19 -14.26 -8.66 -10.16
CA ILE A 19 -15.65 -9.12 -10.36
C ILE A 19 -16.46 -9.05 -9.05
N ASN A 20 -15.90 -9.56 -7.95
CA ASN A 20 -16.61 -9.72 -6.66
C ASN A 20 -15.97 -8.92 -5.50
N SER A 21 -14.97 -8.08 -5.77
CA SER A 21 -14.26 -7.37 -4.70
C SER A 21 -13.68 -6.04 -5.14
N GLU A 22 -13.57 -5.12 -4.20
CA GLU A 22 -12.88 -3.83 -4.38
C GLU A 22 -11.59 -3.81 -3.55
N GLY A 23 -10.47 -3.60 -4.21
CA GLY A 23 -9.20 -3.27 -3.60
C GLY A 23 -9.03 -1.75 -3.47
N ARG A 24 -8.40 -1.29 -2.38
CA ARG A 24 -7.97 0.11 -2.23
C ARG A 24 -6.52 0.13 -1.80
N LEU A 25 -5.71 0.95 -2.45
CA LEU A 25 -4.32 1.22 -2.09
C LEU A 25 -4.20 2.68 -1.64
N PHE A 26 -3.47 2.90 -0.56
CA PHE A 26 -3.03 4.23 -0.17
C PHE A 26 -1.51 4.33 -0.29
N ILE A 27 -1.08 5.37 -0.99
CA ILE A 27 0.32 5.64 -1.30
C ILE A 27 0.69 7.00 -0.74
N LYS A 28 1.87 7.11 -0.13
CA LYS A 28 2.57 8.38 0.07
C LYS A 28 4.05 8.13 -0.16
N ASN A 29 4.54 8.38 -1.37
CA ASN A 29 5.82 7.92 -1.92
C ASN A 29 6.02 6.39 -1.95
N GLU A 30 5.58 5.66 -0.93
CA GLU A 30 5.54 4.19 -0.88
C GLU A 30 4.09 3.69 -0.79
N TYR A 31 3.84 2.43 -1.17
CA TYR A 31 2.58 1.75 -0.89
C TYR A 31 2.48 1.45 0.61
N LEU A 32 1.55 2.10 1.30
CA LEU A 32 1.48 2.05 2.77
C LEU A 32 0.37 1.13 3.27
N LEU A 33 -0.79 1.13 2.61
CA LEU A 33 -1.98 0.45 3.10
C LEU A 33 -2.73 -0.22 1.96
N PHE A 34 -3.26 -1.41 2.23
CA PHE A 34 -4.08 -2.16 1.30
C PHE A 34 -5.35 -2.69 1.99
N TRP A 35 -6.50 -2.35 1.41
CA TRP A 35 -7.81 -2.86 1.81
C TRP A 35 -8.40 -3.74 0.72
N ILE A 36 -9.19 -4.72 1.15
CA ILE A 36 -10.12 -5.47 0.29
C ILE A 36 -11.49 -5.39 0.93
N ASN A 37 -12.51 -4.98 0.17
CA ASN A 37 -13.88 -4.82 0.64
C ASN A 37 -13.97 -4.03 1.95
N LYS A 38 -13.30 -2.87 1.99
CA LYS A 38 -13.20 -1.95 3.14
C LYS A 38 -12.46 -2.50 4.37
N LYS A 39 -11.99 -3.74 4.35
CA LYS A 39 -11.20 -4.35 5.43
C LYS A 39 -9.71 -4.16 5.16
N ILE A 40 -8.95 -3.67 6.14
CA ILE A 40 -7.50 -3.58 6.04
C ILE A 40 -6.89 -4.99 6.02
N ILE A 41 -6.14 -5.32 4.97
CA ILE A 41 -5.53 -6.65 4.79
C ILE A 41 -4.02 -6.60 4.97
N LEU A 42 -3.39 -5.47 4.63
CA LEU A 42 -1.95 -5.28 4.77
C LEU A 42 -1.61 -3.82 5.04
N THR A 43 -0.62 -3.59 5.90
CA THR A 43 -0.05 -2.28 6.20
C THR A 43 1.47 -2.35 6.14
N CYS A 44 2.11 -1.19 5.97
CA CYS A 44 3.52 -1.04 6.30
C CYS A 44 3.78 -1.46 7.78
N PRO A 45 4.99 -1.94 8.12
CA PRO A 45 6.21 -1.95 7.31
C PRO A 45 6.33 -3.07 6.28
N ASP A 46 5.40 -4.02 6.23
CA ASP A 46 5.42 -5.03 5.16
C ASP A 46 5.22 -4.39 3.80
N LEU A 47 5.87 -4.97 2.79
CA LEU A 47 5.84 -4.43 1.45
C LEU A 47 4.52 -4.77 0.78
N ILE A 48 3.88 -3.75 0.21
CA ILE A 48 2.82 -3.87 -0.77
C ILE A 48 3.44 -3.58 -2.13
N ILE A 49 3.37 -4.54 -3.04
CA ILE A 49 4.01 -4.48 -4.35
C ILE A 49 2.93 -4.56 -5.41
N CYS A 50 2.95 -3.63 -6.35
CA CYS A 50 2.05 -3.62 -7.50
C CYS A 50 2.83 -4.09 -8.75
N THR A 51 2.21 -4.94 -9.56
CA THR A 51 2.77 -5.35 -10.85
C THR A 51 1.71 -5.24 -11.95
N ASP A 52 2.14 -5.30 -13.20
CA ASP A 52 1.23 -5.56 -14.31
C ASP A 52 0.78 -7.03 -14.32
N ILE A 53 0.01 -7.40 -15.35
CA ILE A 53 -0.49 -8.77 -15.54
C ILE A 53 0.62 -9.79 -15.84
N ASN A 54 1.78 -9.35 -16.33
CA ASN A 54 2.95 -10.17 -16.63
C ASN A 54 3.95 -10.24 -15.45
N ASN A 55 3.58 -9.68 -14.30
CA ASN A 55 4.39 -9.59 -13.08
C ASN A 55 5.59 -8.63 -13.17
N TYR A 56 5.61 -7.70 -14.13
CA TYR A 56 6.60 -6.60 -14.11
C TYR A 56 6.23 -5.58 -13.03
N PRO A 57 7.19 -5.16 -12.18
CA PRO A 57 6.92 -4.21 -11.11
C PRO A 57 6.43 -2.88 -11.68
N LEU A 58 5.45 -2.28 -11.02
CA LEU A 58 4.92 -0.97 -11.34
C LEU A 58 5.30 0.03 -10.24
N TYR A 59 5.99 1.08 -10.64
CA TYR A 59 6.20 2.26 -9.79
C TYR A 59 4.89 3.02 -9.62
N ASN A 60 4.80 3.87 -8.60
CA ASN A 60 3.59 4.66 -8.34
C ASN A 60 3.26 5.61 -9.51
N SER A 61 4.28 6.03 -10.27
CA SER A 61 4.15 6.82 -11.49
C SER A 61 3.51 6.05 -12.64
N ASP A 62 3.66 4.72 -12.65
CA ASP A 62 3.18 3.87 -13.75
C ASP A 62 1.70 3.51 -13.61
N ILE A 63 1.07 3.85 -12.47
CA ILE A 63 -0.33 3.59 -12.19
C ILE A 63 -1.19 4.67 -12.85
N SER A 64 -2.06 4.25 -13.75
CA SER A 64 -3.06 5.07 -14.43
C SER A 64 -4.45 4.45 -14.34
N LEU A 65 -5.47 5.18 -14.77
CA LEU A 65 -6.82 4.64 -14.91
C LEU A 65 -6.84 3.46 -15.89
N ASP A 66 -7.72 2.50 -15.63
CA ASP A 66 -7.97 1.29 -16.43
C ASP A 66 -6.79 0.31 -16.57
N LYS A 67 -5.64 0.60 -15.96
CA LYS A 67 -4.51 -0.32 -15.92
C LYS A 67 -4.85 -1.55 -15.08
N LYS A 68 -4.73 -2.73 -15.69
CA LYS A 68 -4.85 -4.02 -14.97
C LYS A 68 -3.59 -4.25 -14.16
N VAL A 69 -3.77 -4.55 -12.88
CA VAL A 69 -2.66 -4.73 -11.94
C VAL A 69 -2.86 -5.97 -11.07
N LYS A 70 -1.76 -6.48 -10.53
CA LYS A 70 -1.74 -7.45 -9.44
C LYS A 70 -1.10 -6.80 -8.22
N VAL A 71 -1.59 -7.15 -7.04
CA VAL A 71 -1.07 -6.64 -5.76
C VAL A 71 -0.56 -7.80 -4.93
N PHE A 72 0.69 -7.71 -4.49
CA PHE A 72 1.37 -8.70 -3.67
C PHE A 72 1.75 -8.12 -2.31
N GLY A 73 1.76 -8.98 -1.30
CA GLY A 73 2.32 -8.68 0.02
C GLY A 73 3.62 -9.44 0.24
N LYS A 74 4.65 -8.78 0.76
CA LYS A 74 5.89 -9.44 1.18
C LYS A 74 6.28 -8.99 2.58
N LYS A 75 6.66 -9.94 3.44
CA LYS A 75 7.16 -9.63 4.78
C LYS A 75 8.40 -8.74 4.65
N CYS A 76 8.44 -7.66 5.42
CA CYS A 76 9.67 -6.89 5.54
C CYS A 76 10.70 -7.64 6.38
N CYS A 77 11.94 -7.14 6.40
CA CYS A 77 12.96 -7.71 7.27
C CYS A 77 12.55 -7.57 8.75
N LYS A 78 12.97 -8.53 9.58
CA LYS A 78 12.54 -8.61 11.00
C LYS A 78 12.82 -7.34 11.80
N LEU A 79 13.88 -6.60 11.43
CA LEU A 79 14.28 -5.34 12.06
C LEU A 79 13.13 -4.31 12.09
N TRP A 80 12.40 -4.18 10.97
CA TRP A 80 11.29 -3.22 10.86
C TRP A 80 10.05 -3.62 11.68
N ARG A 81 9.91 -4.91 12.03
CA ARG A 81 8.82 -5.41 12.87
C ARG A 81 9.11 -5.34 14.36
N THR A 82 10.31 -4.91 14.76
CA THR A 82 10.63 -4.64 16.17
C THR A 82 9.83 -3.44 16.69
N PRO A 83 9.67 -3.28 18.02
CA PRO A 83 9.01 -2.10 18.58
C PRO A 83 9.65 -0.77 18.12
N LYS A 84 10.99 -0.72 18.00
CA LYS A 84 11.70 0.47 17.49
C LYS A 84 11.42 0.69 16.00
N GLY A 85 11.45 -0.36 15.19
CA GLY A 85 11.13 -0.29 13.76
C GLY A 85 9.71 0.21 13.51
N LEU A 86 8.72 -0.35 14.23
CA LEU A 86 7.32 0.07 14.13
C LEU A 86 7.09 1.50 14.65
N LYS A 87 7.89 1.97 15.61
CA LYS A 87 7.86 3.38 16.04
C LYS A 87 8.29 4.34 14.92
N LEU A 88 9.22 3.91 14.07
CA LEU A 88 9.74 4.70 12.95
C LEU A 88 8.84 4.60 11.71
N PHE A 89 8.37 3.40 11.38
CA PHE A 89 7.61 3.14 10.16
C PHE A 89 6.39 2.25 10.42
N SER A 90 5.25 2.91 10.59
CA SER A 90 3.94 2.30 10.73
C SER A 90 2.84 3.25 10.20
N PRO A 91 1.61 2.76 9.98
CA PRO A 91 0.47 3.60 9.60
C PRO A 91 0.27 4.83 10.48
N LYS A 92 0.59 4.72 11.78
CA LYS A 92 0.47 5.83 12.75
C LYS A 92 1.34 7.02 12.35
N ASN A 93 2.54 6.79 11.82
CA ASN A 93 3.45 7.86 11.35
C ASN A 93 2.89 8.63 10.15
N PHE A 94 1.85 8.09 9.50
CA PHE A 94 1.15 8.68 8.36
C PHE A 94 -0.27 9.16 8.70
N GLY A 95 -0.61 9.26 9.99
CA GLY A 95 -1.92 9.76 10.45
C GLY A 95 -3.03 8.70 10.53
N PHE A 96 -2.70 7.42 10.36
CA PHE A 96 -3.68 6.33 10.46
C PHE A 96 -3.64 5.68 11.85
N ASN A 97 -4.63 6.00 12.68
CA ASN A 97 -4.75 5.50 14.05
C ASN A 97 -5.56 4.20 14.12
N PHE A 98 -4.98 3.10 13.62
CA PHE A 98 -5.52 1.75 13.80
C PHE A 98 -4.39 0.72 13.98
N LYS A 99 -4.75 -0.49 14.41
CA LYS A 99 -3.78 -1.59 14.60
C LYS A 99 -3.18 -2.04 13.26
N ASN A 100 -1.85 -2.11 13.20
CA ASN A 100 -1.11 -2.59 12.03
C ASN A 100 -1.57 -4.01 11.63
N LYS A 101 -1.65 -4.26 10.33
CA LYS A 101 -1.98 -5.57 9.78
C LYS A 101 -0.76 -6.11 9.02
N LEU A 102 0.01 -6.95 9.71
CA LEU A 102 1.22 -7.57 9.16
C LEU A 102 0.91 -8.98 8.64
N LEU A 103 1.68 -9.42 7.65
CA LEU A 103 1.65 -10.79 7.13
C LEU A 103 2.16 -11.75 8.20
N LYS A 104 1.41 -12.85 8.39
CA LYS A 104 1.74 -13.95 9.31
C LYS A 104 2.97 -14.69 8.84
#